data_AF-A0A846ZM44-F1
#
_entry.id   AF-A0A846ZM44-F1
#
_cell.length_a   1.000
_cell.length_b   1.000
_cell.length_c   1.000
_cell.angle_alpha   90.00
_cell.angle_beta   90.00
_cell.angle_gamma   90.00
#
_symmetry.space_group_name_H-M   'P 1'
#
loop_
_entity.id
_entity.type
_entity.pdbx_description
1 polymer ?
#
loop_
_entity_poly.entity_id
_entity_poly.type
_entity_poly.pdbx_seq_one_letter_code
_entity_poly.pdbx_strand_id
1 'polypeptide(L)' 'MSEVKAVQVTLTVDELRYVIACGAALLQNIPESSLPTYSKFTKQQIIDFSVKMRDELERFGFDM' A
#
# COMPACT_ATOMS: atom_id res chain seq x y z
N MET A 1 21.80 10.27 10.44
CA MET A 1 20.61 9.80 9.69
C MET A 1 20.56 8.29 9.86
N SER A 2 19.49 7.75 10.44
CA SER A 2 19.38 6.29 10.65
C SER A 2 19.16 5.57 9.31
N GLU A 3 19.81 4.44 9.14
CA GLU A 3 19.75 3.61 7.93
C GLU A 3 18.31 3.11 7.67
N VAL A 4 17.77 3.37 6.49
CA VAL A 4 16.47 2.85 6.07
C VAL A 4 16.65 1.38 5.71
N LYS A 5 16.14 0.48 6.56
CA LYS A 5 16.09 -0.95 6.24
C LYS A 5 14.98 -1.20 5.22
N ALA A 6 15.36 -1.48 3.98
CA ALA A 6 14.45 -1.84 2.90
C ALA A 6 14.64 -3.30 2.48
N VAL A 7 13.55 -3.96 2.11
CA VAL A 7 13.54 -5.29 1.47
C VAL A 7 12.98 -5.11 0.07
N GLN A 8 13.60 -5.76 -0.92
CA GLN A 8 13.10 -5.78 -2.30
C GLN A 8 12.36 -7.09 -2.55
N VAL A 9 11.19 -7.00 -3.19
CA VAL A 9 10.38 -8.15 -3.62
C VAL A 9 9.95 -7.94 -5.06
N THR A 10 9.76 -9.04 -5.79
CA THR A 10 9.16 -9.01 -7.14
C THR A 10 7.68 -9.35 -7.01
N LEU A 11 6.84 -8.56 -7.66
CA LEU A 11 5.39 -8.74 -7.72
C LEU A 11 4.97 -8.78 -9.18
N THR A 12 3.96 -9.59 -9.48
CA THR A 12 3.18 -9.48 -10.72
C THR A 12 2.29 -8.25 -10.66
N VAL A 13 1.77 -7.83 -11.83
CA VAL A 13 0.84 -6.71 -11.94
C VAL A 13 -0.41 -6.95 -11.09
N ASP A 14 -0.95 -8.17 -11.10
CA ASP A 14 -2.17 -8.51 -10.36
C ASP A 14 -1.93 -8.57 -8.84
N GLU A 15 -0.76 -9.01 -8.39
CA GLU A 15 -0.37 -8.92 -6.98
C GLU A 15 -0.24 -7.47 -6.51
N LEU A 16 0.31 -6.59 -7.36
CA LEU A 16 0.40 -5.16 -7.04
C LEU A 16 -0.99 -4.52 -6.97
N ARG A 17 -1.89 -4.83 -7.91
CA ARG A 17 -3.31 -4.42 -7.85
C ARG A 17 -4.00 -4.90 -6.59
N TYR A 18 -3.79 -6.15 -6.21
CA TYR A 18 -4.31 -6.72 -4.97
C TYR A 18 -3.85 -5.93 -3.74
N VAL A 19 -2.55 -5.60 -3.65
CA VAL A 19 -2.00 -4.81 -2.54
C VAL A 19 -2.65 -3.43 -2.45
N ILE A 20 -2.83 -2.75 -3.58
CA ILE A 20 -3.49 -1.43 -3.63
C ILE A 20 -4.95 -1.53 -3.22
N ALA A 21 -5.67 -2.56 -3.70
CA ALA A 21 -7.06 -2.82 -3.33
C ALA A 21 -7.21 -3.09 -1.83
N CYS A 22 -6.30 -3.85 -1.22
CA CYS A 22 -6.28 -4.07 0.23
C CYS A 22 -6.10 -2.77 1.02
N GLY A 23 -5.23 -1.87 0.56
CA GLY A 23 -5.06 -0.54 1.16
C GLY A 23 -6.38 0.24 1.17
N ALA A 24 -7.08 0.30 0.02
CA ALA A 24 -8.38 0.94 -0.08
C ALA A 24 -9.45 0.27 0.80
N ALA A 25 -9.51 -1.06 0.81
CA ALA A 25 -10.48 -1.82 1.60
C ALA A 25 -10.30 -1.59 3.11
N LEU A 26 -9.05 -1.54 3.60
CA LEU A 26 -8.75 -1.20 4.98
C LEU A 26 -9.29 0.18 5.36
N LEU A 27 -9.06 1.19 4.52
CA LEU A 27 -9.50 2.56 4.77
C LEU A 27 -11.02 2.73 4.74
N GLN A 28 -11.71 1.95 3.91
CA GLN A 28 -13.16 2.04 3.73
C GLN A 28 -13.94 1.27 4.80
N ASN A 29 -13.41 0.13 5.26
CA ASN A 29 -14.17 -0.82 6.06
C ASN A 29 -13.69 -0.90 7.52
N ILE A 30 -12.49 -0.43 7.84
CA ILE A 30 -11.93 -0.52 9.20
C ILE A 30 -11.89 0.86 9.85
N PRO A 31 -12.51 1.03 11.04
CA PRO A 31 -12.39 2.26 11.82
C PRO A 31 -10.94 2.57 12.14
N GLU A 32 -10.58 3.85 12.12
CA GLU A 32 -9.19 4.30 12.34
C GLU A 32 -8.62 3.85 13.69
N SER A 33 -9.45 3.81 14.73
CA SER A 33 -9.08 3.31 16.06
C SER A 33 -8.75 1.81 16.08
N SER A 34 -9.22 1.05 15.09
CA SER A 34 -9.00 -0.40 14.97
C SER A 34 -7.94 -0.77 13.94
N LEU A 35 -7.46 0.18 13.12
CA LEU A 35 -6.38 -0.06 12.14
C LEU A 35 -5.11 -0.70 12.74
N PRO A 36 -4.64 -0.34 13.95
CA PRO A 36 -3.44 -0.94 14.55
C PRO A 36 -3.51 -2.47 14.73
N THR A 37 -4.72 -3.05 14.75
CA THR A 37 -4.90 -4.51 14.83
C THR A 37 -4.55 -5.23 13.53
N TYR A 38 -4.63 -4.54 12.39
CA TYR A 38 -4.45 -5.13 11.05
C TYR A 38 -3.19 -4.63 10.34
N SER A 39 -2.72 -3.45 10.71
CA SER A 39 -1.57 -2.80 10.07
C SER A 39 -0.77 -2.02 11.09
N LYS A 40 0.56 -2.00 10.90
CA LYS A 40 1.45 -1.09 11.65
C LYS A 40 1.46 0.33 11.08
N PHE A 41 0.75 0.56 9.98
CA PHE A 41 0.69 1.86 9.32
C PHE A 41 -0.46 2.69 9.89
N THR A 42 -0.21 3.99 10.03
CA THR A 42 -1.28 4.96 10.22
C THR A 42 -2.13 5.06 8.95
N LYS A 43 -3.33 5.62 9.08
CA LYS A 43 -4.19 5.93 7.94
C LYS A 43 -3.45 6.66 6.82
N GLN A 44 -2.68 7.69 7.17
CA GLN A 44 -1.89 8.46 6.20
C GLN A 44 -0.81 7.60 5.53
N GLN A 45 -0.10 6.77 6.29
CA GLN A 45 0.91 5.86 5.72
C GLN A 45 0.32 4.83 4.77
N ILE A 46 -0.91 4.35 5.02
CA ILE A 46 -1.64 3.48 4.08
C ILE A 46 -1.95 4.22 2.78
N ILE A 47 -2.43 5.47 2.87
CA ILE A 47 -2.70 6.32 1.70
C ILE A 47 -1.42 6.54 0.89
N ASP A 48 -0.35 7.01 1.54
CA ASP A 48 0.92 7.32 0.88
C ASP A 48 1.53 6.09 0.22
N PHE A 49 1.47 4.94 0.88
CA PHE A 49 1.93 3.68 0.32
C PHE A 49 1.09 3.25 -0.89
N SER A 50 -0.24 3.37 -0.80
CA SER A 50 -1.14 3.01 -1.90
C SER A 50 -0.95 3.90 -3.13
N VAL A 51 -0.76 5.21 -2.92
CA VAL A 51 -0.43 6.16 -4.00
C VAL A 51 0.89 5.78 -4.65
N LYS A 52 1.94 5.54 -3.84
CA LYS A 52 3.24 5.12 -4.36
C LYS A 52 3.14 3.85 -5.21
N MET A 53 2.36 2.85 -4.80
CA MET A 53 2.18 1.61 -5.56
C MET A 53 1.40 1.84 -6.87
N ARG A 54 0.39 2.73 -6.87
CA ARG A 54 -0.33 3.11 -8.07
C ARG A 54 0.57 3.85 -9.07
N ASP A 55 1.39 4.78 -8.59
CA ASP A 55 2.35 5.49 -9.43
C ASP A 55 3.33 4.51 -10.12
N GLU A 56 3.72 3.43 -9.45
CA GLU A 56 4.54 2.39 -10.06
C GLU A 56 3.77 1.59 -11.13
N LEU A 57 2.49 1.23 -10.93
CA LEU A 57 1.68 0.61 -11.99
C LEU A 57 1.59 1.49 -13.23
N GLU A 58 1.27 2.78 -13.04
CA GLU A 58 1.13 3.76 -14.12
C GLU A 58 2.45 3.93 -14.88
N ARG A 59 3.60 3.92 -14.20
CA ARG A 59 4.94 3.99 -14.82
C ARG A 59 5.22 2.83 -15.78
N PHE A 60 4.68 1.64 -15.50
CA PHE A 60 4.79 0.48 -16.39
C PHE A 60 3.68 0.42 -17.45
N GLY A 61 2.77 1.41 -17.48
CA GLY A 61 1.66 1.48 -18.43
C GLY A 61 0.49 0.58 -18.09
N PHE A 62 0.37 0.15 -16.82
CA PHE A 62 -0.75 -0.64 -16.33
C PHE A 62 -1.79 0.22 -15.62
N ASP A 63 -3.06 -0.07 -15.86
CA ASP A 63 -4.19 0.54 -15.14
C ASP A 63 -4.52 -0.27 -13.87
N MET A 64 -5.26 0.35 -12.94
CA MET A 64 -5.79 -0.28 -11.74
C MET A 64 -6.85 -1.34 -12.03
#